data_AF-A0A2H0HLI5-F1
#
_entry.id   AF-A0A2H0HLI5-F1
#
_cell.length_a   1.000
_cell.length_b   1.000
_cell.length_c   1.000
_cell.angle_alpha   90.00
_cell.angle_beta   90.00
_cell.angle_gamma   90.00
#
_symmetry.space_group_name_H-M   'P 1'
#
loop_
_entity.id
_entity.type
_entity.pdbx_description
1 polymer ?
#
loop_
_entity_poly.entity_id
_entity_poly.type
_entity_poly.pdbx_seq_one_letter_code
_entity_poly.pdbx_strand_id
1 'polypeptide(L)'
;MQTTVDTKELQGLTTEEATAILQKEGYNELPSSKPKNGFQIALGVVKEPMFLLLVACGALYLLLGDVQEGIMLLGFVFVVMGIEFYQEKKTEKALDALKDLASPRALVIRDGETIRIAGREVVVGDLIILQEGDRVPADAM
;
A
#
# COMPACT_ATOMS: atom_id res chain seq x y z
N MET A 1 8.40 23.46 34.88
CA MET A 1 7.59 24.45 34.14
C MET A 1 6.63 23.66 33.27
N GLN A 2 5.38 23.48 33.69
CA GLN A 2 4.33 22.96 32.81
C GLN A 2 3.84 24.15 32.00
N THR A 3 4.27 24.24 30.74
CA THR A 3 3.71 25.19 29.79
C THR A 3 2.32 24.67 29.44
N THR A 4 1.31 25.07 30.20
CA THR A 4 -0.09 24.82 29.85
C THR A 4 -0.42 25.77 28.70
N VAL A 5 -0.23 25.31 27.46
CA VAL A 5 -0.72 26.02 26.29
C VAL A 5 -2.25 25.98 26.35
N ASP A 6 -2.89 27.13 26.54
CA ASP A 6 -4.35 27.21 26.54
C ASP A 6 -4.83 26.97 25.10
N THR A 7 -5.34 25.77 24.85
CA THR A 7 -5.75 25.33 23.51
C THR A 7 -6.86 26.20 22.90
N LYS A 8 -7.54 27.02 23.72
CA LYS A 8 -8.57 27.96 23.25
C LYS A 8 -8.04 29.16 22.49
N GLU A 9 -6.75 29.50 22.63
CA GLU A 9 -6.13 30.61 21.90
C GLU A 9 -5.47 30.18 20.59
N LEU A 10 -5.38 28.87 20.34
CA LEU A 10 -4.78 28.32 19.13
C LEU A 10 -5.84 28.24 18.02
N GLN A 11 -5.67 29.02 16.96
CA GLN A 11 -6.56 28.96 15.79
C GLN A 11 -6.21 27.79 14.85
N GLY A 12 -4.96 27.33 14.86
CA GLY A 12 -4.49 26.35 13.88
C GLY A 12 -4.56 26.87 12.45
N LEU A 13 -4.46 25.96 11.47
CA LEU A 13 -4.67 26.27 10.06
C LEU A 13 -6.15 26.41 9.74
N THR A 14 -6.51 27.24 8.77
CA THR A 14 -7.86 27.18 8.22
C THR A 14 -8.06 25.93 7.37
N THR A 15 -9.30 25.45 7.23
CA THR A 15 -9.60 24.32 6.32
C THR A 15 -9.17 24.62 4.88
N GLU A 16 -9.27 25.88 4.46
CA GLU A 16 -8.89 26.33 3.11
C GLU A 16 -7.37 26.28 2.90
N GLU A 17 -6.58 26.77 3.86
CA GLU A 17 -5.11 26.69 3.83
C GLU A 17 -4.63 25.24 3.82
N ALA A 18 -5.18 24.41 4.70
CA ALA A 18 -4.82 23.00 4.75
C ALA A 18 -5.15 22.29 3.43
N THR A 19 -6.30 22.60 2.82
CA THR A 19 -6.68 22.05 1.51
C THR A 19 -5.74 22.53 0.41
N ALA A 20 -5.33 23.79 0.42
CA ALA A 20 -4.38 24.34 -0.55
C ALA A 20 -2.99 23.68 -0.44
N ILE A 21 -2.50 23.44 0.79
CA ILE A 21 -1.25 22.72 1.04
C ILE A 21 -1.39 21.27 0.56
N LEU A 22 -2.48 20.59 0.90
CA LEU A 22 -2.73 19.21 0.47
C LEU A 22 -2.77 19.07 -1.05
N GLN A 23 -3.37 20.03 -1.77
CA GLN A 23 -3.37 20.05 -3.23
C GLN A 23 -1.98 20.30 -3.83
N LYS A 24 -1.12 21.06 -3.15
CA LYS A 24 0.22 21.40 -3.61
C LYS A 24 1.25 20.32 -3.31
N GLU A 25 1.20 19.73 -2.11
CA GLU A 25 2.21 18.79 -1.60
C GLU A 25 1.76 17.33 -1.66
N GLY A 26 0.46 17.07 -1.78
CA GLY A 26 -0.12 15.74 -1.77
C GLY A 26 -0.47 15.26 -0.36
N TYR A 27 -1.02 14.04 -0.29
CA TYR A 27 -1.39 13.40 0.97
C TYR A 27 -0.14 13.00 1.79
N ASN A 28 -0.27 13.04 3.12
CA ASN A 28 0.67 12.47 4.07
C ASN A 28 0.57 10.94 4.05
N GLU A 29 0.99 10.35 2.94
CA GLU A 29 1.04 8.90 2.76
C GLU A 29 2.36 8.50 2.12
N LEU A 30 2.89 7.36 2.57
CA LEU A 30 4.02 6.75 1.88
C LEU A 30 3.56 6.31 0.49
N PRO A 31 4.41 6.45 -0.55
CA PRO A 31 4.06 6.00 -1.88
C PRO A 31 3.61 4.54 -1.83
N SER A 32 2.35 4.29 -2.20
CA SER A 32 1.87 2.91 -2.37
C SER A 32 2.81 2.22 -3.35
N SER A 33 3.28 1.02 -3.00
CA SER A 33 4.05 0.19 -3.94
C SER A 33 3.25 0.09 -5.22
N LYS A 34 3.79 0.59 -6.34
CA LYS A 34 3.08 0.59 -7.61
C LYS A 34 2.58 -0.83 -7.86
N PRO A 35 1.31 -1.03 -8.25
CA PRO A 35 0.80 -2.36 -8.54
C PRO A 35 1.76 -3.01 -9.54
N LYS A 36 2.24 -4.22 -9.22
CA LYS A 36 3.23 -4.88 -10.07
C LYS A 36 2.65 -4.98 -11.47
N ASN A 37 3.35 -4.41 -12.44
CA ASN A 37 2.88 -4.45 -13.82
C ASN A 37 2.85 -5.92 -14.27
N GLY A 38 1.92 -6.32 -15.14
CA GLY A 38 1.74 -7.75 -15.46
C GLY A 38 3.02 -8.45 -15.93
N PHE A 39 3.90 -7.69 -16.60
CA PHE A 39 5.23 -8.12 -17.01
C PHE A 39 6.19 -8.39 -15.83
N GLN A 40 6.13 -7.60 -14.76
CA GLN A 40 6.97 -7.80 -13.57
C GLN A 40 6.56 -9.07 -12.81
N ILE A 41 5.26 -9.37 -12.75
CA ILE A 41 4.76 -10.62 -12.16
C ILE A 41 5.24 -11.82 -12.97
N ALA A 42 5.09 -11.79 -14.30
CA ALA A 42 5.58 -12.84 -15.18
C ALA A 42 7.10 -13.06 -15.04
N LEU A 43 7.89 -11.98 -14.98
CA LEU A 43 9.33 -12.06 -14.78
C LEU A 43 9.71 -12.61 -13.39
N GLY A 44 8.87 -12.37 -12.38
CA GLY A 44 8.99 -12.97 -11.06
C GLY A 44 8.85 -14.49 -11.13
N VAL A 45 7.77 -14.98 -11.75
CA VAL A 45 7.49 -16.42 -11.87
C VAL A 45 8.58 -17.14 -12.66
N VAL A 46 9.08 -16.54 -13.76
CA VAL A 46 10.17 -17.14 -14.55
C VAL A 46 11.47 -17.29 -13.74
N LYS A 47 11.68 -16.47 -12.72
CA LYS A 47 12.85 -16.56 -11.83
C LYS A 47 12.68 -17.58 -10.71
N GLU A 48 11.49 -18.14 -10.52
CA GLU A 48 11.27 -19.12 -9.47
C GLU A 48 11.93 -20.46 -9.83
N PRO A 49 12.76 -21.04 -8.93
CA PRO A 49 13.45 -22.30 -9.21
C PRO A 49 12.51 -23.45 -9.56
N MET A 50 11.32 -23.48 -8.93
CA MET A 50 10.32 -24.52 -9.17
C MET A 50 9.74 -24.42 -10.59
N PHE A 51 9.45 -23.21 -11.07
CA PHE A 51 8.96 -23.00 -12.44
C PHE A 51 10.01 -23.45 -13.48
N LEU A 52 11.27 -23.05 -13.29
CA LEU A 52 12.37 -23.45 -14.17
C LEU A 52 12.57 -24.97 -14.19
N LEU A 53 12.43 -25.62 -13.04
CA LEU A 53 12.48 -27.08 -12.94
C LEU A 53 11.37 -27.73 -13.77
N LEU A 54 10.13 -27.25 -13.66
CA LEU A 54 8.99 -27.80 -14.40
C LEU A 54 9.15 -27.60 -15.91
N VAL A 55 9.62 -26.44 -16.35
CA VAL A 55 9.94 -26.18 -17.77
C VAL A 55 11.05 -27.13 -18.26
N ALA A 56 12.10 -27.34 -17.46
CA ALA A 56 13.16 -28.28 -17.80
C ALA A 56 12.66 -29.72 -17.89
N CYS A 57 11.81 -30.17 -16.96
CA CYS A 57 11.17 -31.48 -17.02
C CYS A 57 10.28 -31.63 -18.26
N GLY A 58 9.45 -30.62 -18.57
CA GLY A 58 8.62 -30.61 -19.78
C GLY A 58 9.47 -30.70 -21.05
N ALA A 59 10.57 -29.95 -21.13
CA ALA A 59 11.52 -30.02 -22.23
C ALA A 59 12.17 -31.40 -22.36
N LEU A 60 12.54 -32.05 -21.24
CA LEU A 60 13.07 -33.41 -21.25
C LEU A 60 12.04 -34.39 -21.81
N TYR A 61 10.78 -34.36 -21.39
CA TYR A 61 9.74 -35.25 -21.95
C TYR A 61 9.58 -35.08 -23.47
N LEU A 62 9.60 -33.84 -23.97
CA LEU A 62 9.56 -33.57 -25.41
C LEU A 62 10.79 -34.15 -26.15
N LEU A 63 11.99 -34.06 -25.55
CA LEU A 63 13.22 -34.63 -26.11
C LEU A 63 13.22 -36.17 -26.09
N LEU A 64 12.61 -36.79 -25.08
CA LEU A 64 12.44 -38.24 -25.02
C LEU A 64 11.37 -38.76 -26.00
N GLY A 65 10.68 -37.86 -26.70
CA GLY A 65 9.64 -38.20 -27.68
C GLY A 65 8.25 -38.39 -27.06
N ASP A 66 8.11 -38.17 -25.75
CA ASP A 66 6.81 -38.22 -25.06
C ASP A 66 6.14 -36.84 -25.11
N VAL A 67 5.62 -36.52 -26.29
CA VAL A 67 5.01 -35.22 -26.57
C VAL A 67 3.73 -35.01 -25.76
N GLN A 68 3.00 -36.10 -25.48
CA GLN A 68 1.72 -36.01 -24.78
C GLN A 68 1.91 -35.64 -23.32
N GLU A 69 2.83 -36.30 -22.62
CA GLU A 69 3.17 -35.98 -21.22
C GLU A 69 3.81 -34.58 -21.11
N GLY A 70 4.69 -34.22 -22.03
CA GLY A 70 5.32 -32.89 -22.07
C GLY A 70 4.29 -31.76 -22.25
N ILE A 71 3.33 -31.91 -23.16
CA ILE A 71 2.26 -30.91 -23.38
C ILE A 71 1.31 -30.85 -22.17
N MET A 72 0.96 -31.99 -21.58
CA MET A 72 0.09 -32.03 -20.40
C MET A 72 0.73 -31.28 -19.23
N LEU A 73 2.01 -31.53 -18.95
CA LEU A 73 2.74 -30.85 -17.87
C LEU A 73 2.83 -29.34 -18.12
N LEU A 74 3.20 -28.91 -19.33
CA LEU A 74 3.26 -27.48 -19.67
C LEU A 74 1.88 -26.82 -19.55
N GLY A 75 0.82 -27.50 -19.99
CA GLY A 75 -0.56 -27.03 -19.83
C GLY A 75 -0.94 -26.78 -18.37
N PHE A 76 -0.62 -27.72 -17.47
CA PHE A 76 -0.84 -27.56 -16.04
C PHE A 76 -0.09 -26.37 -15.47
N VAL A 77 1.18 -26.20 -15.84
CA VAL A 77 2.02 -25.06 -15.42
C VAL A 77 1.38 -23.74 -15.84
N PHE A 78 0.87 -23.63 -17.06
CA PHE A 78 0.19 -22.42 -17.54
C PHE A 78 -1.09 -22.12 -16.75
N VAL A 79 -1.89 -23.14 -16.43
CA VAL A 79 -3.12 -22.96 -15.64
C VAL A 79 -2.79 -22.48 -14.23
N VAL A 80 -1.84 -23.13 -13.56
CA VAL A 80 -1.42 -22.75 -12.20
C VAL A 80 -0.87 -21.32 -12.19
N MET A 81 0.00 -20.97 -13.14
CA MET A 81 0.52 -19.60 -13.27
C MET A 81 -0.60 -18.57 -13.46
N GLY A 82 -1.60 -18.88 -14.30
CA GLY A 82 -2.76 -18.00 -14.51
C GLY A 82 -3.55 -17.77 -13.22
N ILE A 83 -3.74 -18.83 -12.42
CA ILE A 83 -4.39 -18.75 -11.11
C ILE A 83 -3.56 -17.90 -10.15
N GLU A 84 -2.26 -18.12 -10.05
CA GLU A 84 -1.34 -17.33 -9.20
C GLU A 84 -1.35 -15.86 -9.58
N PHE A 85 -1.28 -15.54 -10.87
CA PHE A 85 -1.34 -14.16 -11.36
C PHE A 85 -2.64 -13.45 -10.94
N TYR A 86 -3.77 -14.16 -11.02
CA TYR A 86 -5.06 -13.63 -10.59
C TYR A 86 -5.13 -13.45 -9.07
N GLN A 87 -4.58 -14.39 -8.30
CA GLN A 87 -4.55 -14.34 -6.83
C GLN A 87 -3.65 -13.23 -6.30
N GLU A 88 -2.49 -12.98 -6.93
CA GLU A 88 -1.57 -11.91 -6.56
C GLU A 88 -2.28 -10.54 -6.64
N LYS A 89 -2.97 -10.27 -7.75
CA LYS A 89 -3.74 -9.02 -7.93
C LYS A 89 -4.87 -8.85 -6.90
N LYS A 90 -5.54 -9.93 -6.52
CA LYS A 90 -6.59 -9.90 -5.52
C LYS A 90 -6.02 -9.62 -4.12
N THR A 91 -4.85 -10.18 -3.83
CA THR A 91 -4.16 -10.02 -2.54
C THR A 91 -3.63 -8.60 -2.36
N GLU A 92 -3.00 -8.02 -3.39
CA GLU A 92 -2.56 -6.61 -3.35
C GLU A 92 -3.72 -5.67 -3.06
N LYS A 93 -4.85 -5.83 -3.76
CA LYS A 93 -6.06 -5.00 -3.51
C LYS A 93 -6.62 -5.15 -2.10
N ALA A 94 -6.63 -6.36 -1.55
CA ALA A 94 -7.10 -6.59 -0.18
C ALA A 94 -6.18 -5.92 0.84
N LEU A 95 -4.86 -5.98 0.61
CA LEU A 95 -3.87 -5.35 1.47
C LEU A 95 -4.00 -3.81 1.46
N ASP A 96 -4.18 -3.22 0.28
CA ASP A 96 -4.36 -1.77 0.14
C ASP A 96 -5.66 -1.31 0.81
N ALA A 97 -6.76 -2.02 0.63
CA ALA A 97 -8.02 -1.71 1.32
C ALA A 97 -7.90 -1.81 2.86
N LEU A 98 -7.12 -2.77 3.37
CA LEU A 98 -6.84 -2.87 4.80
C LEU A 98 -5.98 -1.71 5.30
N LYS A 99 -5.00 -1.25 4.52
CA LYS A 99 -4.19 -0.06 4.85
C LYS A 99 -5.05 1.19 4.90
N ASP A 100 -5.96 1.37 3.95
CA ASP A 100 -6.88 2.51 3.92
C ASP A 100 -7.80 2.53 5.15
N LEU A 101 -8.34 1.37 5.54
CA LEU A 101 -9.20 1.23 6.73
C LEU A 101 -8.44 1.43 8.04
N ALA A 102 -7.16 1.05 8.08
CA ALA A 102 -6.32 1.16 9.27
C ALA A 102 -5.62 2.52 9.42
N SER A 103 -5.83 3.44 8.47
CA SER A 103 -5.17 4.75 8.50
C SER A 103 -5.52 5.47 9.83
N PRO A 104 -4.52 5.78 10.67
CA PRO A 104 -4.76 6.41 11.96
C PRO A 104 -5.50 7.73 11.75
N ARG A 105 -6.52 8.02 12.57
CA ARG A 105 -7.11 9.35 12.58
C ARG A 105 -6.28 10.28 13.44
N ALA A 106 -6.11 11.51 12.98
CA ALA A 106 -5.43 12.56 13.72
C ALA A 106 -6.49 13.51 14.32
N LEU A 107 -6.25 13.97 15.54
CA LEU A 107 -6.99 15.08 16.13
C LEU A 107 -6.19 16.35 15.89
N VAL A 108 -6.75 17.32 15.18
CA VAL A 108 -6.08 18.57 14.82
C VAL A 108 -6.93 19.78 15.21
N ILE A 109 -6.29 20.93 15.36
CA ILE A 109 -6.98 22.21 15.47
C ILE A 109 -6.98 22.89 14.10
N ARG A 110 -8.17 23.10 13.54
CA ARG A 110 -8.37 23.90 12.33
C ARG A 110 -9.55 24.83 12.51
N ASP A 111 -9.46 26.04 11.95
CA ASP A 111 -10.49 27.09 12.11
C ASP A 111 -10.82 27.39 13.59
N GLY A 112 -9.86 27.19 14.50
CA GLY A 112 -10.03 27.30 15.96
C GLY A 112 -10.84 26.16 16.61
N GLU A 113 -11.26 25.16 15.84
CA GLU A 113 -12.01 24.01 16.32
C GLU A 113 -11.16 22.73 16.33
N THR A 114 -11.42 21.88 17.31
CA THR A 114 -10.78 20.57 17.41
C THR A 114 -11.55 19.56 16.56
N ILE A 115 -10.93 19.08 15.48
CA ILE A 115 -11.57 18.18 14.51
C ILE A 115 -10.76 16.89 14.32
N ARG A 116 -11.45 15.77 14.03
CA ARG A 116 -10.80 14.51 13.65
C ARG A 116 -10.77 14.37 12.13
N ILE A 117 -9.56 14.26 11.58
CA ILE A 117 -9.32 14.05 10.15
C ILE A 117 -8.62 12.71 9.90
N ALA A 118 -8.57 12.27 8.65
CA ALA A 118 -7.73 11.13 8.28
C ALA A 118 -6.25 11.50 8.45
N GLY A 119 -5.41 10.60 8.99
CA GLY A 119 -3.98 10.89 9.20
C GLY A 119 -3.24 11.26 7.91
N ARG A 120 -3.70 10.74 6.76
CA ARG A 120 -3.19 11.11 5.44
C ARG A 120 -3.50 12.54 5.01
N GLU A 121 -4.46 13.20 5.65
CA GLU A 121 -4.86 14.59 5.38
C GLU A 121 -4.18 15.59 6.32
N VAL A 122 -3.32 15.11 7.23
CA VAL A 122 -2.46 15.97 8.04
C VAL A 122 -1.44 16.62 7.11
N VAL A 123 -1.26 17.93 7.25
CA VAL A 123 -0.32 18.71 6.45
C VAL A 123 0.73 19.38 7.34
N VAL A 124 1.84 19.81 6.73
CA VAL A 124 2.86 20.57 7.45
C VAL A 124 2.26 21.88 7.98
N GLY A 125 2.37 22.09 9.29
CA GLY A 125 1.80 23.25 9.98
C GLY A 125 0.50 22.98 10.73
N ASP A 126 -0.08 21.79 10.62
CA ASP A 126 -1.21 21.40 11.47
C ASP A 126 -0.81 21.38 12.96
N LEU A 127 -1.70 21.87 13.81
CA LEU A 127 -1.60 21.71 15.25
C LEU A 127 -2.27 20.39 15.65
N ILE A 128 -1.47 19.42 16.08
CA ILE A 128 -1.93 18.07 16.39
C ILE A 128 -2.10 17.94 17.90
N ILE A 129 -3.25 17.41 18.32
CA ILE A 129 -3.53 17.09 19.71
C ILE A 129 -3.29 15.59 19.89
N LEU A 130 -2.38 15.24 20.79
CA LEU A 130 -2.09 13.85 21.17
C LEU A 130 -2.54 13.59 22.60
N GLN A 131 -3.24 12.48 22.78
CA GLN A 131 -3.63 11.94 24.08
C GLN A 131 -2.89 10.64 24.37
N GLU A 132 -2.92 10.19 25.62
CA GLU A 132 -2.32 8.92 25.99
C GLU A 132 -2.96 7.77 25.19
N GLY A 133 -2.13 7.00 24.49
CA GLY A 133 -2.56 5.89 23.63
C GLY A 133 -2.78 6.27 22.16
N ASP A 134 -2.70 7.55 21.79
CA ASP A 134 -2.78 7.96 20.38
C ASP A 134 -1.53 7.53 19.61
N ARG A 135 -1.74 7.13 18.35
CA ARG A 135 -0.64 6.95 17.40
C ARG A 135 -0.24 8.31 16.83
N VAL A 136 1.05 8.61 16.84
CA VAL A 136 1.60 9.83 16.24
C VAL A 136 1.36 9.80 14.72
N PRO A 137 0.59 10.75 14.15
CA PRO A 137 0.17 10.70 12.75
C PRO A 137 1.21 11.25 11.77
N ALA A 138 2.13 12.10 12.24
CA ALA A 138 3.21 12.70 11.46
C ALA A 138 4.33 13.16 12.39
N ASP A 139 5.52 13.40 11.84
CA ASP A 139 6.61 14.04 12.59
C ASP A 139 6.21 15.48 12.94
N ALA A 140 6.33 15.85 14.22
CA ALA A 140 5.91 17.14 14.77
C ALA A 140 6.95 17.68 15.75
N MET A 141 6.90 19.00 15.99
CA MET A 141 7.77 19.73 16.93
C MET A 141 7.03 20.11 18.22
#